data_AF-A0A354B2Q5-F1
#
_entry.id   AF-A0A354B2Q5-F1
#
_cell.length_a   1.000
_cell.length_b   1.000
_cell.length_c   1.000
_cell.angle_alpha   90.00
_cell.angle_beta   90.00
_cell.angle_gamma   90.00
#
_symmetry.space_group_name_H-M   'P 1'
#
loop_
_entity.id
_entity.type
_entity.pdbx_description
1 polymer ?
#
loop_
_entity_poly.entity_id
_entity_poly.type
_entity_poly.pdbx_seq_one_letter_code
_entity_poly.pdbx_strand_id
1 'polypeptide(L)'
;MLGLPLSDDPVIALGLLAFALLLLVLPISFWAVSGGRSSGLVRLLVAAANLALTAQLVLRWWDAGHFPISNLYESLCFLAWGCTLTQLLVERSWSSPLVPAAATPMALGCVAFASFALPDRLQEASPLVPALRS
;
A
#
# COMPACT_ATOMS: atom_id res chain seq x y z
N MET A 1 13.01 -20.86 -8.71
CA MET A 1 12.37 -19.53 -8.63
C MET A 1 12.83 -18.79 -9.87
N LEU A 2 11.92 -18.61 -10.83
CA LEU A 2 12.25 -18.13 -12.18
C LEU A 2 12.77 -16.69 -12.07
N GLY A 3 13.98 -16.44 -12.54
CA GLY A 3 14.57 -15.11 -12.65
C GLY A 3 13.88 -14.32 -13.76
N LEU A 4 12.63 -13.93 -13.51
CA LEU A 4 11.95 -12.91 -14.28
C LEU A 4 12.60 -11.55 -13.95
N PRO A 5 12.69 -10.62 -14.90
CA PRO A 5 13.11 -9.26 -14.58
C PRO A 5 12.16 -8.70 -13.51
N LEU A 6 12.67 -7.89 -12.57
CA LEU A 6 11.91 -7.28 -11.46
C LEU A 6 10.61 -6.56 -11.91
N SER A 7 10.49 -6.23 -13.20
CA SER A 7 9.30 -5.66 -13.82
C SER A 7 8.14 -6.63 -14.02
N ASP A 8 8.39 -7.94 -14.01
CA ASP A 8 7.38 -9.00 -14.28
C ASP A 8 6.86 -9.66 -13.01
N ASP A 9 7.34 -9.25 -11.82
CA ASP A 9 6.85 -9.75 -10.54
C ASP A 9 5.44 -9.20 -10.25
N PRO A 10 4.41 -10.05 -10.14
CA PRO A 10 3.02 -9.59 -9.97
C PRO A 10 2.81 -8.80 -8.67
N VAL A 11 3.62 -9.06 -7.65
CA VAL A 11 3.62 -8.29 -6.40
C VAL A 11 4.04 -6.85 -6.65
N ILE A 12 5.17 -6.63 -7.32
CA ILE A 12 5.70 -5.28 -7.55
C ILE A 12 4.72 -4.52 -8.44
N ALA A 13 4.14 -5.19 -9.44
CA ALA A 13 3.09 -4.61 -10.29
C ALA A 13 1.86 -4.14 -9.49
N LEU A 14 1.38 -4.94 -8.53
CA LEU A 14 0.26 -4.55 -7.65
C LEU A 14 0.63 -3.37 -6.73
N GLY A 15 1.88 -3.29 -6.27
CA GLY A 15 2.38 -2.17 -5.48
C GLY A 15 2.46 -0.87 -6.26
N LEU A 16 2.96 -0.94 -7.50
CA LEU A 16 2.98 0.19 -8.43
C LEU A 16 1.57 0.63 -8.82
N LEU A 17 0.64 -0.32 -9.00
CA LEU A 17 -0.77 -0.01 -9.21
C LEU A 17 -1.37 0.73 -8.01
N ALA A 18 -1.15 0.24 -6.79
CA ALA A 18 -1.60 0.90 -5.57
C ALA A 18 -0.99 2.31 -5.43
N PHE A 19 0.30 2.46 -5.73
CA PHE A 19 0.99 3.75 -5.76
C PHE A 19 0.33 4.71 -6.75
N ALA A 20 0.09 4.28 -7.99
CA ALA A 20 -0.54 5.10 -9.03
C ALA A 20 -1.95 5.55 -8.62
N LEU A 21 -2.74 4.65 -8.05
CA LEU A 21 -4.08 4.97 -7.55
C LEU A 21 -4.02 6.00 -6.41
N LEU A 22 -3.13 5.83 -5.43
CA LEU A 22 -2.96 6.77 -4.32
C LEU A 22 -2.41 8.13 -4.80
N LEU A 23 -1.55 8.13 -5.81
CA LEU A 23 -1.01 9.33 -6.43
C LEU A 23 -2.12 10.14 -7.11
N LEU A 24 -3.08 9.48 -7.77
CA LEU A 24 -4.26 10.13 -8.33
C LEU A 24 -5.23 10.64 -7.23
N VAL A 25 -5.37 9.91 -6.13
CA VAL A 25 -6.23 10.31 -5.01
C VAL A 25 -5.73 11.60 -4.35
N LEU A 26 -4.42 11.76 -4.19
CA LEU A 26 -3.82 12.88 -3.48
C LEU A 26 -4.34 14.26 -3.96
N PRO A 27 -4.19 14.67 -5.23
CA PRO A 27 -4.69 15.97 -5.69
C PRO A 27 -6.22 16.10 -5.59
N ILE A 28 -6.95 15.00 -5.83
CA ILE A 28 -8.42 14.99 -5.76
C ILE A 28 -8.89 15.19 -4.30
N SER A 29 -8.18 14.60 -3.33
CA SER A 29 -8.49 14.73 -1.91
C SER A 29 -8.26 16.16 -1.41
N PHE A 30 -7.16 16.82 -1.81
CA PHE A 30 -6.91 18.23 -1.49
C PHE A 30 -7.95 19.17 -2.12
N TRP A 31 -8.35 18.90 -3.37
CA TRP A 31 -9.42 19.67 -4.01
C TRP A 31 -10.77 19.47 -3.30
N ALA A 32 -11.08 18.24 -2.89
CA ALA A 32 -12.31 17.91 -2.16
C ALA A 32 -12.39 18.61 -0.79
N VAL A 33 -11.24 18.84 -0.13
CA VAL A 33 -11.17 19.67 1.09
C VAL A 33 -11.54 21.12 0.79
N SER A 34 -10.99 21.71 -0.28
CA SER A 34 -11.32 23.07 -0.71
C SER A 34 -12.81 23.25 -1.04
N GLY A 35 -13.42 22.25 -1.69
CA GLY A 35 -14.85 22.24 -2.02
C GLY A 35 -15.79 21.78 -0.90
N GLY A 36 -15.26 21.38 0.27
CA GLY A 36 -16.04 20.94 1.44
C GLY A 36 -16.91 19.69 1.24
N ARG A 37 -16.72 18.93 0.14
CA ARG A 37 -17.58 17.78 -0.22
C ARG A 37 -16.72 16.53 -0.41
N SER A 38 -17.08 15.46 0.29
CA SER A 38 -16.46 14.14 0.05
C SER A 38 -16.87 13.61 -1.31
N SER A 39 -15.90 13.22 -2.14
CA SER A 39 -16.15 12.64 -3.46
C SER A 39 -16.23 11.12 -3.36
N GLY A 40 -17.31 10.52 -3.90
CA GLY A 40 -17.44 9.06 -4.02
C GLY A 40 -16.33 8.44 -4.87
N LEU A 41 -15.76 9.21 -5.80
CA LEU A 41 -14.63 8.78 -6.63
C LEU A 41 -13.36 8.57 -5.81
N VAL A 42 -13.07 9.44 -4.83
CA VAL A 42 -11.93 9.28 -3.91
C VAL A 42 -12.04 7.97 -3.15
N ARG A 43 -13.23 7.69 -2.59
CA ARG A 43 -13.51 6.44 -1.88
C ARG A 43 -13.30 5.21 -2.75
N LEU A 44 -13.78 5.26 -3.99
CA LEU A 44 -13.65 4.17 -4.94
C LEU A 44 -12.19 3.90 -5.31
N LEU A 45 -11.40 4.96 -5.56
CA LEU A 45 -9.97 4.82 -5.84
C LEU A 45 -9.19 4.29 -4.64
N VAL A 46 -9.47 4.78 -3.43
CA VAL A 46 -8.83 4.28 -2.19
C VAL A 46 -9.21 2.83 -1.94
N ALA A 47 -10.47 2.45 -2.18
CA ALA A 47 -10.91 1.05 -2.09
C ALA A 47 -10.19 0.16 -3.12
N ALA A 48 -10.03 0.62 -4.35
CA ALA A 48 -9.26 -0.09 -5.37
C ALA A 48 -7.77 -0.24 -4.98
N ALA A 49 -7.16 0.81 -4.43
CA ALA A 49 -5.79 0.75 -3.93
C ALA A 49 -5.65 -0.23 -2.76
N ASN A 50 -6.59 -0.23 -1.82
CA ASN A 50 -6.62 -1.15 -0.69
C ASN A 50 -6.78 -2.61 -1.15
N LEU A 51 -7.59 -2.86 -2.18
CA LEU A 51 -7.73 -4.20 -2.79
C LEU A 51 -6.44 -4.64 -3.48
N ALA A 52 -5.76 -3.74 -4.20
CA ALA A 52 -4.47 -4.03 -4.81
C ALA A 52 -3.40 -4.38 -3.76
N LEU A 53 -3.32 -3.62 -2.66
CA LEU A 53 -2.43 -3.92 -1.53
C LEU A 53 -2.80 -5.24 -0.84
N THR A 54 -4.09 -5.54 -0.71
CA THR A 54 -4.55 -6.83 -0.15
C THR A 54 -4.09 -7.99 -1.04
N ALA A 55 -4.30 -7.90 -2.36
CA ALA A 55 -3.86 -8.91 -3.30
C ALA A 55 -2.33 -9.08 -3.27
N GLN A 56 -1.59 -7.97 -3.17
CA GLN A 56 -0.14 -7.98 -3.07
C GLN A 56 0.34 -8.73 -1.81
N LEU A 57 -0.24 -8.45 -0.65
CA LEU A 57 0.10 -9.10 0.62
C LEU A 57 -0.26 -10.60 0.60
N VAL A 58 -1.38 -10.96 0.01
CA VAL A 58 -1.81 -12.37 -0.13
C VAL A 58 -0.88 -13.16 -1.05
N LEU A 59 -0.51 -12.60 -2.21
CA LEU A 59 0.45 -13.24 -3.11
C LEU A 59 1.81 -13.42 -2.44
N ARG A 60 2.30 -12.40 -1.73
CA ARG A 60 3.55 -12.49 -0.95
C ARG A 60 3.48 -13.57 0.11
N TRP A 61 2.37 -13.66 0.84
CA TRP A 61 2.19 -14.69 1.86
C TRP A 61 2.26 -16.09 1.23
N TRP A 62 1.61 -16.28 0.08
CA TRP A 62 1.65 -17.55 -0.64
C TRP A 62 3.08 -17.92 -1.09
N ASP A 63 3.83 -16.96 -1.64
CA ASP A 63 5.18 -17.20 -2.14
C ASP A 63 6.23 -17.38 -1.03
N ALA A 64 6.11 -16.63 0.07
CA ALA A 64 7.09 -16.60 1.14
C ALA A 64 6.86 -17.68 2.22
N GLY A 65 5.64 -18.22 2.31
CA GLY A 65 5.28 -19.24 3.30
C GLY A 65 5.25 -18.76 4.75
N HIS A 66 5.42 -17.45 4.99
CA HIS A 66 5.33 -16.79 6.28
C HIS A 66 4.43 -15.56 6.22
N PHE A 67 4.02 -15.06 7.39
CA PHE A 67 3.15 -13.89 7.47
C PHE A 67 3.85 -12.65 6.89
N PRO A 68 3.16 -11.79 6.10
CA PRO A 68 3.74 -10.66 5.37
C PRO A 68 4.03 -9.45 6.27
N ILE A 69 4.86 -9.65 7.29
CA ILE A 69 5.39 -8.62 8.21
C ILE A 69 6.90 -8.84 8.46
N SER A 70 7.47 -9.96 8.02
CA SER A 70 8.84 -10.35 8.41
C SER A 70 9.92 -9.45 7.83
N ASN A 71 9.67 -8.81 6.69
CA ASN A 71 10.59 -7.86 6.06
C ASN A 71 10.08 -6.39 6.17
N LEU A 72 10.99 -5.42 6.10
CA LEU A 72 10.70 -3.99 6.03
C LEU A 72 9.80 -3.64 4.83
N TYR A 73 10.07 -4.21 3.64
CA TYR A 73 9.21 -4.02 2.47
C TYR A 73 7.75 -4.44 2.77
N GLU A 74 7.58 -5.64 3.32
CA GLU A 74 6.27 -6.19 3.66
C GLU A 74 5.57 -5.37 4.74
N SER A 75 6.32 -4.95 5.76
CA SER A 75 5.82 -4.10 6.85
C SER A 75 5.32 -2.75 6.35
N LEU A 76 6.00 -2.12 5.39
CA LEU A 76 5.58 -0.85 4.79
C LEU A 76 4.32 -1.01 3.94
N CYS A 77 4.23 -2.08 3.16
CA CYS A 77 3.03 -2.40 2.38
C CYS A 77 1.84 -2.72 3.30
N PHE A 78 2.07 -3.45 4.39
CA PHE A 78 1.08 -3.72 5.43
C PHE A 78 0.63 -2.42 6.14
N LEU A 79 1.55 -1.51 6.43
CA LEU A 79 1.23 -0.20 7.01
C LEU A 79 0.39 0.64 6.04
N ALA A 80 0.75 0.69 4.75
CA ALA A 80 -0.02 1.38 3.73
C ALA A 80 -1.45 0.80 3.60
N TRP A 81 -1.57 -0.53 3.63
CA TRP A 81 -2.85 -1.23 3.65
C TRP A 81 -3.66 -0.87 4.90
N GLY A 82 -3.05 -0.92 6.08
CA GLY A 82 -3.72 -0.56 7.34
C GLY A 82 -4.21 0.89 7.36
N CYS A 83 -3.40 1.83 6.86
CA CYS A 83 -3.78 3.24 6.75
C CYS A 83 -4.96 3.43 5.80
N THR A 84 -4.92 2.82 4.60
CA THR A 84 -6.01 2.96 3.61
C THR A 84 -7.29 2.25 4.05
N LEU A 85 -7.19 1.10 4.73
CA LEU A 85 -8.33 0.43 5.34
C LEU A 85 -8.95 1.28 6.45
N THR A 86 -8.13 1.81 7.37
CA THR A 86 -8.58 2.69 8.45
C THR A 86 -9.27 3.92 7.89
N GLN A 87 -8.70 4.53 6.85
CA GLN A 87 -9.31 5.65 6.14
C GLN A 87 -10.72 5.31 5.64
N LEU A 88 -10.90 4.18 4.97
CA LEU A 88 -12.22 3.74 4.46
C LEU A 88 -13.23 3.48 5.58
N LEU A 89 -12.79 2.88 6.70
CA LEU A 89 -13.65 2.63 7.86
C LEU A 89 -14.09 3.94 8.54
N VAL A 90 -13.17 4.89 8.70
CA VAL A 90 -13.47 6.21 9.26
C VAL A 90 -14.40 6.97 8.33
N GLU A 91 -14.15 6.97 7.01
CA GLU A 91 -15.00 7.66 6.03
C GLU A 91 -16.43 7.11 5.97
N ARG A 92 -16.64 5.82 6.27
CA ARG A 92 -17.99 5.24 6.42
C ARG A 92 -18.77 5.83 7.58
N SER A 93 -18.09 6.16 8.67
CA SER A 93 -18.71 6.71 9.87
C SER A 93 -18.77 8.24 9.86
N TRP A 94 -17.75 8.88 9.30
CA TRP A 94 -17.56 10.33 9.24
C TRP A 94 -17.18 10.74 7.82
N SER A 95 -18.15 11.25 7.06
CA SER A 95 -17.95 11.64 5.67
C SER A 95 -17.28 13.02 5.55
N SER A 96 -16.03 13.13 6.02
CA SER A 96 -15.21 14.35 5.94
C SER A 96 -14.11 14.21 4.90
N PRO A 97 -13.91 15.21 4.01
CA PRO A 97 -12.82 15.20 3.03
C PRO A 97 -11.43 15.35 3.66
N LEU A 98 -11.33 15.70 4.95
CA LEU A 98 -10.07 15.79 5.68
C LEU A 98 -9.43 14.41 5.92
N VAL A 99 -10.25 13.37 6.05
CA VAL A 99 -9.80 11.99 6.29
C VAL A 99 -8.89 11.49 5.15
N PRO A 100 -9.32 11.52 3.88
CA PRO A 100 -8.44 11.15 2.76
C PRO A 100 -7.26 12.10 2.60
N ALA A 101 -7.43 13.41 2.82
CA ALA A 101 -6.35 14.38 2.65
C ALA A 101 -5.18 14.17 3.63
N ALA A 102 -5.46 13.69 4.84
CA ALA A 102 -4.44 13.37 5.84
C ALA A 102 -3.86 11.95 5.69
N ALA A 103 -4.70 10.95 5.40
CA ALA A 103 -4.27 9.55 5.37
C ALA A 103 -3.58 9.14 4.04
N THR A 104 -4.03 9.69 2.90
CA THR A 104 -3.46 9.39 1.58
C THR A 104 -1.95 9.66 1.49
N PRO A 105 -1.40 10.83 1.91
CA PRO A 105 0.04 11.08 1.82
C PRO A 105 0.87 10.10 2.65
N MET A 106 0.36 9.65 3.81
CA MET A 106 1.04 8.66 4.64
C MET A 106 1.11 7.31 3.93
N ALA A 107 0.00 6.82 3.39
CA ALA A 107 -0.03 5.57 2.65
C ALA A 107 0.82 5.65 1.36
N LEU A 108 0.71 6.76 0.62
CA LEU A 108 1.49 7.02 -0.58
C LEU A 108 3.00 7.01 -0.27
N GLY A 109 3.42 7.67 0.81
CA GLY A 109 4.81 7.70 1.25
C GLY A 109 5.35 6.31 1.59
N CYS A 110 4.55 5.47 2.26
CA CYS A 110 4.93 4.09 2.57
C CYS A 110 5.15 3.26 1.30
N VAL A 111 4.20 3.31 0.35
CA VAL A 111 4.32 2.56 -0.92
C VAL A 111 5.44 3.11 -1.80
N ALA A 112 5.62 4.43 -1.84
CA ALA A 112 6.71 5.08 -2.59
C ALA A 112 8.08 4.68 -2.04
N PHE A 113 8.25 4.70 -0.71
CA PHE A 113 9.49 4.30 -0.08
C PHE A 113 9.78 2.82 -0.32
N ALA A 114 8.77 1.95 -0.17
CA ALA A 114 8.89 0.52 -0.43
C ALA A 114 9.27 0.21 -1.89
N SER A 115 8.77 0.99 -2.86
CA SER A 115 8.95 0.71 -4.30
C SER A 115 10.18 1.38 -4.91
N PHE A 116 10.56 2.57 -4.44
CA PHE A 116 11.59 3.40 -5.10
C PHE A 116 12.81 3.70 -4.24
N ALA A 117 12.67 3.74 -2.91
CA ALA A 117 13.76 4.10 -2.02
C ALA A 117 14.47 2.88 -1.41
N LEU A 118 13.78 1.73 -1.38
CA LEU A 118 14.32 0.52 -0.80
C LEU A 118 15.27 -0.19 -1.79
N PRO A 119 16.52 -0.51 -1.40
CA PRO A 119 17.42 -1.31 -2.24
C PRO A 119 16.83 -2.69 -2.56
N ASP A 120 17.10 -3.23 -3.76
CA ASP A 120 16.54 -4.52 -4.23
C ASP A 120 16.77 -5.67 -3.23
N ARG A 121 17.92 -5.67 -2.55
CA ARG A 121 18.30 -6.65 -1.51
C ARG A 121 17.32 -6.71 -0.32
N LEU A 122 16.64 -5.61 -0.02
CA LEU A 122 15.63 -5.51 1.04
C LEU A 122 14.21 -5.71 0.51
N GLN A 123 14.00 -5.67 -0.81
CA GLN A 123 12.74 -6.02 -1.46
C GLN A 123 12.62 -7.54 -1.68
N GLU A 124 13.75 -8.24 -1.78
CA GLU A 124 13.81 -9.70 -1.80
C GLU A 124 13.35 -10.29 -0.46
N ALA A 125 12.55 -11.36 -0.52
CA ALA A 125 12.15 -12.14 0.65
C ALA A 125 13.36 -12.92 1.17
N SER A 126 14.23 -12.24 1.91
CA SER A 126 15.37 -12.88 2.56
C SER A 126 14.84 -13.71 3.74
N PRO A 127 15.25 -14.99 3.88
CA PRO A 127 14.85 -15.80 5.01
C PRO A 127 15.33 -15.12 6.31
N LEU A 128 14.47 -15.11 7.34
CA LEU A 128 14.79 -14.51 8.63
C LEU A 128 16.20 -14.95 9.08
N VAL A 129 17.03 -13.96 9.41
CA VAL A 129 18.38 -14.18 9.96
C VAL A 129 18.24 -15.17 11.13
N PRO A 130 19.09 -16.22 11.24
CA PRO A 130 18.93 -17.30 12.24
C PRO A 130 18.95 -16.87 13.71
N ALA A 131 19.07 -15.58 14.00
CA ALA A 131 19.07 -15.01 15.35
C ALA A 131 17.68 -15.01 16.03
N LEU A 132 16.58 -15.22 15.28
CA LEU A 132 15.22 -15.36 15.83
C LEU A 132 14.64 -16.78 15.66
N ARG A 133 15.51 -17.79 15.59
CA ARG A 133 15.12 -19.19 15.81
C ARG A 133 15.54 -19.57 17.23
N SER A 134 14.75 -19.15 18.21
CA SER A 134 14.76 -19.71 19.56
C SER A 134 13.63 -20.70 19.71
#